data_AF-A0A2D6MGL8-F1
#
_entry.id   AF-A0A2D6MGL8-F1
#
_cell.length_a   1.000
_cell.length_b   1.000
_cell.length_c   1.000
_cell.angle_alpha   90.00
_cell.angle_beta   90.00
_cell.angle_gamma   90.00
#
_symmetry.space_group_name_H-M   'P 1'
#
loop_
_entity.id
_entity.type
_entity.pdbx_description
1 polymer ?
#
loop_
_entity_poly.entity_id
_entity_poly.type
_entity_poly.pdbx_seq_one_letter_code
_entity_poly.pdbx_strand_id
1 'polypeptide(L)'
;MAFLDNSGDIILDAVLTDLGRKKMAQGNFKITKYAFGDDEINYALYNKNHVSGSPYYDLEILQTPIFEAFAYENIGINYGLTSYTKTDLLYLPELVLNQVTTDQAVNVTGAIMYLAVNSETANAMRSSTALGDAKYFLESNSTTGYKMILETGFNTDEIVGDITNRQSLGASNNLIDSNFNVYVDRRFIGGTMTPTAQSRFTNTVDGSDRVNMKIRRNTATSKASGLENYSVSVGRGIADTVYAVTAGGSAATDVSAIKGPRLSAFAVNFTVQVGLNTTKDGTRDTKFTKYGSIGQTVFPDGYTYDYIDTEVIIEGTTTGARFTQGIRLIRRAS
;
A
#
# COMPACT_ATOMS: atom_id res chain seq x y z
N MET A 1 -17.44 12.78 -12.83
CA MET A 1 -18.08 13.28 -14.06
C MET A 1 -19.40 12.54 -14.28
N ALA A 2 -20.54 13.24 -14.29
CA ALA A 2 -21.81 12.69 -14.76
C ALA A 2 -22.01 13.10 -16.23
N PHE A 3 -22.26 12.12 -17.11
CA PHE A 3 -22.51 12.34 -18.53
C PHE A 3 -24.02 12.29 -18.78
N LEU A 4 -24.57 13.39 -19.29
CA LEU A 4 -25.86 13.43 -19.98
C LEU A 4 -25.55 13.27 -21.47
N ASP A 5 -25.98 12.16 -22.06
CA ASP A 5 -25.82 11.90 -23.48
C ASP A 5 -26.68 12.90 -24.29
N ASN A 6 -26.03 13.95 -24.76
CA ASN A 6 -26.58 14.91 -25.71
C ASN A 6 -25.91 14.77 -27.09
N SER A 7 -25.49 13.55 -27.47
CA SER A 7 -25.18 13.14 -28.85
C SER A 7 -24.62 14.25 -29.77
N GLY A 8 -23.52 14.87 -29.33
CA GLY A 8 -22.76 15.90 -30.06
C GLY A 8 -21.27 15.66 -29.89
N ASP A 9 -20.45 16.32 -30.73
CA ASP A 9 -18.99 16.19 -30.73
C ASP A 9 -18.40 16.38 -29.31
N ILE A 10 -17.61 15.41 -28.85
CA ILE A 10 -16.84 15.53 -27.61
C ILE A 10 -15.63 16.40 -27.89
N ILE A 11 -15.62 17.62 -27.36
CA ILE A 11 -14.48 18.53 -27.43
C ILE A 11 -13.61 18.30 -26.19
N LEU A 12 -12.38 17.83 -26.42
CA LEU A 12 -11.38 17.66 -25.36
C LEU A 12 -10.39 18.83 -25.41
N ASP A 13 -10.30 19.58 -24.32
CA ASP A 13 -9.20 20.52 -24.11
C ASP A 13 -8.05 19.81 -23.38
N ALA A 14 -6.85 19.84 -23.95
CA ALA A 14 -5.70 19.11 -23.43
C ALA A 14 -4.39 19.86 -23.67
N VAL A 15 -3.55 19.90 -22.64
CA VAL A 15 -2.20 20.47 -22.72
C VAL A 15 -1.16 19.36 -22.77
N LEU A 16 -0.22 19.45 -23.72
CA LEU A 16 0.88 18.51 -23.80
C LEU A 16 1.96 18.81 -22.75
N THR A 17 2.46 17.76 -22.10
CA THR A 17 3.71 17.81 -21.32
C THR A 17 4.91 18.16 -22.20
N ASP A 18 6.05 18.47 -21.60
CA ASP A 18 7.27 18.80 -22.34
C ASP A 18 7.73 17.65 -23.25
N LEU A 19 7.62 16.40 -22.76
CA LEU A 19 7.83 15.22 -23.60
C LEU A 19 6.83 15.13 -24.76
N GLY A 20 5.56 15.46 -24.51
CA GLY A 20 4.50 15.52 -25.51
C GLY A 20 4.82 16.55 -26.60
N ARG A 21 5.16 17.79 -26.21
CA ARG A 21 5.57 18.87 -27.12
C ARG A 21 6.80 18.49 -27.94
N LYS A 22 7.79 17.83 -27.32
CA LYS A 22 8.97 17.32 -28.03
C LYS A 22 8.60 16.31 -29.10
N LYS A 23 7.72 15.35 -28.79
CA LYS A 23 7.24 14.36 -29.78
C LYS A 23 6.41 15.00 -30.89
N MET A 24 5.64 16.04 -30.58
CA MET A 24 4.87 16.82 -31.55
C MET A 24 5.79 17.57 -32.50
N ALA A 25 6.83 18.24 -31.98
CA ALA A 25 7.84 18.92 -32.79
C ALA A 25 8.62 17.97 -33.72
N GLN A 26 8.78 16.70 -33.31
CA GLN A 26 9.40 15.65 -34.13
C GLN A 26 8.47 15.08 -35.22
N GLY A 27 7.19 15.48 -35.29
CA GLY A 27 6.22 15.01 -36.27
C GLY A 27 5.66 13.59 -36.03
N ASN A 28 6.06 12.92 -34.94
CA ASN A 28 5.69 11.54 -34.64
C ASN A 28 4.71 11.42 -33.45
N PHE A 29 4.00 12.49 -33.11
CA PHE A 29 3.06 12.48 -32.00
C PHE A 29 1.80 11.70 -32.34
N LYS A 30 1.50 10.67 -31.53
CA LYS A 30 0.27 9.89 -31.59
C LYS A 30 -0.20 9.60 -30.17
N ILE A 31 -1.46 9.92 -29.89
CA ILE A 31 -2.14 9.47 -28.68
C ILE A 31 -2.53 8.01 -28.89
N THR A 32 -1.91 7.10 -28.15
CA THR A 32 -2.12 5.64 -28.30
C THR A 32 -2.88 5.03 -27.13
N LYS A 33 -2.89 5.72 -25.99
CA LYS A 33 -3.58 5.33 -24.76
C LYS A 33 -4.03 6.59 -24.02
N TYR A 34 -5.12 6.46 -23.29
CA TYR A 34 -5.64 7.47 -22.37
C TYR A 34 -6.12 6.75 -21.11
N ALA A 35 -6.25 7.49 -20.02
CA ALA A 35 -6.84 7.05 -18.78
C ALA A 35 -7.72 8.18 -18.24
N PHE A 36 -8.76 7.85 -17.48
CA PHE A 36 -9.60 8.80 -16.77
C PHE A 36 -9.28 8.76 -15.29
N GLY A 37 -9.50 9.86 -14.59
CA GLY A 37 -9.38 9.95 -13.13
C GLY A 37 -10.57 10.69 -12.52
N ASP A 38 -10.72 10.58 -11.21
CA ASP A 38 -11.76 11.26 -10.42
C ASP A 38 -11.19 12.19 -9.33
N ASP A 39 -9.92 12.60 -9.47
CA ASP A 39 -9.17 13.42 -8.50
C ASP A 39 -9.89 14.70 -8.02
N GLU A 40 -10.82 15.22 -8.81
CA GLU A 40 -11.54 16.46 -8.55
C GLU A 40 -12.87 16.25 -7.81
N ILE A 41 -13.30 14.98 -7.61
CA ILE A 41 -14.59 14.65 -7.01
C ILE A 41 -14.41 14.24 -5.55
N ASN A 42 -14.91 15.06 -4.63
CA ASN A 42 -15.01 14.67 -3.23
C ASN A 42 -16.34 13.95 -2.94
N TYR A 43 -16.32 12.62 -2.97
CA TYR A 43 -17.50 11.80 -2.70
C TYR A 43 -18.06 11.92 -1.26
N ALA A 44 -17.29 12.45 -0.31
CA ALA A 44 -17.78 12.68 1.06
C ALA A 44 -18.85 13.79 1.15
N LEU A 45 -18.98 14.62 0.12
CA LEU A 45 -20.03 15.64 0.01
C LEU A 45 -21.40 15.03 -0.38
N TYR A 46 -21.46 13.72 -0.67
CA TYR A 46 -22.71 13.05 -0.97
C TYR A 46 -23.57 12.86 0.30
N ASN A 47 -24.63 13.65 0.44
CA ASN A 47 -25.49 13.65 1.62
C ASN A 47 -26.76 12.82 1.41
N LYS A 48 -26.73 11.55 1.81
CA LYS A 48 -27.88 10.62 1.78
C LYS A 48 -29.08 11.06 2.63
N ASN A 49 -28.90 12.03 3.53
CA ASN A 49 -29.89 12.50 4.49
C ASN A 49 -30.33 13.95 4.20
N HIS A 50 -30.11 14.47 3.00
CA HIS A 50 -30.49 15.84 2.66
C HIS A 50 -32.00 16.05 2.83
N VAL A 51 -32.39 17.05 3.62
CA VAL A 51 -33.80 17.31 4.01
C VAL A 51 -34.74 17.54 2.83
N SER A 52 -34.20 18.05 1.71
CA SER A 52 -34.96 18.30 0.48
C SER A 52 -35.12 17.05 -0.42
N GLY A 53 -34.67 15.88 0.02
CA GLY A 53 -34.83 14.60 -0.68
C GLY A 53 -33.70 14.27 -1.66
N SER A 54 -33.82 13.10 -2.32
CA SER A 54 -32.80 12.50 -3.17
C SER A 54 -32.24 13.38 -4.31
N PRO A 55 -32.99 14.35 -4.90
CA PRO A 55 -32.43 15.23 -5.93
C PRO A 55 -31.32 16.16 -5.43
N TYR A 56 -31.12 16.26 -4.12
CA TYR A 56 -30.15 17.17 -3.50
C TYR A 56 -28.97 16.43 -2.85
N TYR A 57 -28.91 15.11 -2.97
CA TYR A 57 -27.87 14.31 -2.30
C TYR A 57 -26.46 14.59 -2.87
N ASP A 58 -26.38 14.98 -4.13
CA ASP A 58 -25.14 15.24 -4.88
C ASP A 58 -24.96 16.70 -5.29
N LEU A 59 -25.81 17.63 -4.81
CA LEU A 59 -25.81 19.02 -5.26
C LEU A 59 -24.43 19.69 -5.13
N GLU A 60 -23.77 19.49 -3.99
CA GLU A 60 -22.44 20.07 -3.72
C GLU A 60 -21.36 19.48 -4.65
N ILE A 61 -21.47 18.19 -4.98
CA ILE A 61 -20.56 17.52 -5.92
C ILE A 61 -20.76 18.09 -7.33
N LEU A 62 -22.01 18.27 -7.76
CA LEU A 62 -22.33 18.82 -9.08
C LEU A 62 -21.92 20.30 -9.23
N GLN A 63 -21.83 21.03 -8.12
CA GLN A 63 -21.39 22.42 -8.08
C GLN A 63 -19.87 22.57 -7.92
N THR A 64 -19.13 21.47 -7.76
CA THR A 64 -17.67 21.52 -7.63
C THR A 64 -17.05 21.99 -8.95
N PRO A 65 -16.23 23.06 -8.95
CA PRO A 65 -15.60 23.55 -10.17
C PRO A 65 -14.61 22.51 -10.71
N ILE A 66 -14.63 22.30 -12.02
CA ILE A 66 -13.65 21.48 -12.76
C ILE A 66 -12.45 22.37 -13.08
N PHE A 67 -11.23 21.89 -12.83
CA PHE A 67 -10.03 22.67 -13.09
C PHE A 67 -9.60 22.57 -14.57
N GLU A 68 -8.80 23.54 -15.02
CA GLU A 68 -8.21 23.52 -16.36
C GLU A 68 -7.07 22.48 -16.46
N ALA A 69 -6.77 22.03 -17.68
CA ALA A 69 -5.68 21.08 -17.91
C ALA A 69 -4.31 21.74 -17.66
N PHE A 70 -3.55 21.20 -16.70
CA PHE A 70 -2.21 21.70 -16.38
C PHE A 70 -1.10 21.05 -17.23
N ALA A 71 -0.04 21.81 -17.53
CA ALA A 71 1.07 21.35 -18.37
C ALA A 71 2.20 20.60 -17.61
N TYR A 72 2.16 20.59 -16.28
CA TYR A 72 3.25 20.07 -15.45
C TYR A 72 3.22 18.55 -15.35
N GLU A 73 4.38 17.90 -15.52
CA GLU A 73 4.52 16.43 -15.57
C GLU A 73 4.13 15.73 -14.25
N ASN A 74 4.07 16.47 -13.13
CA ASN A 74 3.83 15.93 -11.80
C ASN A 74 2.38 16.08 -11.31
N ILE A 75 1.48 16.60 -12.16
CA ILE A 75 0.03 16.66 -11.89
C ILE A 75 -0.63 15.59 -12.78
N GLY A 76 -0.28 14.33 -12.50
CA GLY A 76 -0.94 13.18 -13.12
C GLY A 76 -2.26 12.86 -12.43
N ILE A 77 -3.02 11.94 -13.03
CA ILE A 77 -4.18 11.33 -12.37
C ILE A 77 -3.69 10.58 -11.12
N ASN A 78 -4.11 10.97 -9.92
CA ASN A 78 -3.73 10.26 -8.68
C ASN A 78 -4.69 9.07 -8.43
N TYR A 79 -5.98 9.27 -8.68
CA TYR A 79 -7.04 8.28 -8.57
C TYR A 79 -7.57 7.91 -9.96
N GLY A 80 -6.87 6.98 -10.61
CA GLY A 80 -7.25 6.47 -11.92
C GLY A 80 -8.49 5.59 -11.86
N LEU A 81 -9.46 5.86 -12.74
CA LEU A 81 -10.62 5.01 -12.89
C LEU A 81 -10.21 3.64 -13.42
N THR A 82 -10.59 2.59 -12.70
CA THR A 82 -10.37 1.20 -13.09
C THR A 82 -11.63 0.65 -13.75
N SER A 83 -11.45 -0.01 -14.90
CA SER A 83 -12.55 -0.62 -15.63
C SER A 83 -12.71 -2.09 -15.22
N TYR A 84 -13.89 -2.44 -14.73
CA TYR A 84 -14.29 -3.82 -14.48
C TYR A 84 -15.23 -4.28 -15.59
N THR A 85 -15.02 -5.49 -16.10
CA THR A 85 -15.87 -6.05 -17.18
C THR A 85 -17.27 -6.42 -16.70
N LYS A 86 -17.45 -6.57 -15.38
CA LYS A 86 -18.72 -6.91 -14.75
C LYS A 86 -19.49 -5.66 -14.35
N THR A 87 -20.74 -5.59 -14.79
CA THR A 87 -21.67 -4.48 -14.49
C THR A 87 -22.51 -4.71 -13.24
N ASP A 88 -22.44 -5.91 -12.65
CA ASP A 88 -23.18 -6.35 -11.47
C ASP A 88 -22.31 -6.38 -10.20
N LEU A 89 -21.14 -5.72 -10.22
CA LEU A 89 -20.24 -5.67 -9.08
C LEU A 89 -20.78 -4.69 -8.02
N LEU A 90 -21.20 -5.22 -6.88
CA LEU A 90 -21.70 -4.42 -5.76
C LEU A 90 -20.59 -3.98 -4.78
N TYR A 91 -19.53 -4.78 -4.64
CA TYR A 91 -18.45 -4.54 -3.68
C TYR A 91 -17.08 -4.59 -4.35
N LEU A 92 -16.20 -3.67 -3.94
CA LEU A 92 -14.78 -3.67 -4.29
C LEU A 92 -13.94 -4.00 -3.06
N PRO A 93 -12.84 -4.76 -3.22
CA PRO A 93 -11.98 -5.07 -2.10
C PRO A 93 -11.11 -3.88 -1.71
N GLU A 94 -10.87 -3.75 -0.42
CA GLU A 94 -9.91 -2.81 0.15
C GLU A 94 -8.59 -3.52 0.43
N LEU A 95 -7.48 -2.79 0.44
CA LEU A 95 -6.17 -3.27 0.89
C LEU A 95 -5.85 -2.65 2.25
N VAL A 96 -5.80 -3.48 3.30
CA VAL A 96 -5.72 -3.04 4.70
C VAL A 96 -4.48 -3.61 5.38
N LEU A 97 -3.84 -2.82 6.24
CA LEU A 97 -2.71 -3.26 7.07
C LEU A 97 -3.19 -4.17 8.20
N ASN A 98 -2.66 -5.38 8.24
CA ASN A 98 -2.85 -6.31 9.36
C ASN A 98 -1.84 -6.01 10.47
N GLN A 99 -2.36 -5.69 11.65
CA GLN A 99 -1.59 -5.50 12.90
C GLN A 99 -2.06 -6.43 14.02
N VAL A 100 -2.93 -7.40 13.69
CA VAL A 100 -3.54 -8.34 14.65
C VAL A 100 -2.82 -9.68 14.68
N THR A 101 -2.15 -10.08 13.59
CA THR A 101 -1.31 -11.29 13.56
C THR A 101 -0.06 -11.11 14.44
N THR A 102 -0.19 -11.36 15.74
CA THR A 102 0.78 -10.96 16.78
C THR A 102 2.21 -11.45 16.55
N ASP A 103 2.39 -12.62 15.94
CA ASP A 103 3.71 -13.27 15.86
C ASP A 103 4.47 -12.92 14.58
N GLN A 104 3.87 -12.15 13.67
CA GLN A 104 4.38 -11.94 12.33
C GLN A 104 4.17 -10.51 11.80
N ALA A 105 3.09 -9.84 12.19
CA ALA A 105 2.76 -8.51 11.70
C ALA A 105 3.52 -7.42 12.47
N VAL A 106 4.03 -6.44 11.75
CA VAL A 106 4.53 -5.20 12.34
C VAL A 106 3.36 -4.28 12.67
N ASN A 107 3.43 -3.61 13.81
CA ASN A 107 2.48 -2.59 14.23
C ASN A 107 3.06 -1.19 13.96
N VAL A 108 2.19 -0.26 13.63
CA VAL A 108 2.53 1.13 13.35
C VAL A 108 2.07 1.97 14.53
N THR A 109 3.01 2.70 15.14
CA THR A 109 2.71 3.67 16.19
C THR A 109 2.61 5.06 15.55
N GLY A 110 1.41 5.63 15.52
CA GLY A 110 1.15 6.90 14.82
C GLY A 110 1.05 6.69 13.31
N ALA A 111 1.71 7.54 12.52
CA ALA A 111 1.62 7.53 11.05
C ALA A 111 2.83 6.90 10.33
N ILE A 112 3.90 6.56 11.04
CA ILE A 112 5.18 6.16 10.45
C ILE A 112 5.58 4.77 10.93
N MET A 113 6.01 3.93 9.99
CA MET A 113 6.61 2.63 10.28
C MET A 113 8.14 2.75 10.40
N TYR A 114 8.74 2.15 11.42
CA TYR A 114 10.19 2.18 11.60
C TYR A 114 10.87 0.99 10.91
N LEU A 115 11.98 1.26 10.22
CA LEU A 115 12.85 0.27 9.60
C LEU A 115 14.28 0.46 10.11
N ALA A 116 14.74 -0.42 11.00
CA ALA A 116 16.13 -0.44 11.44
C ALA A 116 17.03 -0.83 10.27
N VAL A 117 17.98 0.04 9.91
CA VAL A 117 18.83 -0.13 8.72
C VAL A 117 19.83 -1.27 8.83
N ASN A 118 20.12 -1.73 10.05
CA ASN A 118 21.02 -2.83 10.34
C ASN A 118 20.67 -3.54 11.66
N SER A 119 21.31 -4.68 11.90
CA SER A 119 21.10 -5.50 13.09
C SER A 119 21.58 -4.84 14.38
N GLU A 120 22.63 -4.01 14.35
CA GLU A 120 23.07 -3.25 15.54
C GLU A 120 21.96 -2.31 16.04
N THR A 121 21.35 -1.55 15.12
CA THR A 121 20.26 -0.62 15.43
C THR A 121 19.03 -1.39 15.91
N ALA A 122 18.67 -2.48 15.22
CA ALA A 122 17.56 -3.33 15.62
C ALA A 122 17.76 -3.92 17.02
N ASN A 123 18.96 -4.42 17.33
CA ASN A 123 19.27 -4.98 18.64
C ASN A 123 19.28 -3.93 19.74
N ALA A 124 19.80 -2.73 19.47
CA ALA A 124 19.74 -1.61 20.41
C ALA A 124 18.30 -1.23 20.74
N MET A 125 17.43 -1.12 19.72
CA MET A 125 16.01 -0.81 19.92
C MET A 125 15.26 -1.90 20.69
N ARG A 126 15.61 -3.18 20.50
CA ARG A 126 15.05 -4.29 21.28
C ARG A 126 15.51 -4.24 22.72
N SER A 127 16.81 -4.07 22.96
CA SER A 127 17.38 -4.10 24.31
C SER A 127 16.97 -2.90 25.14
N SER A 128 16.81 -1.74 24.51
CA SER A 128 16.36 -0.50 25.16
C SER A 128 14.84 -0.38 25.24
N THR A 129 14.09 -1.30 24.64
CA THR A 129 12.63 -1.22 24.49
C THR A 129 12.17 0.12 23.91
N ALA A 130 12.90 0.63 22.90
CA ALA A 130 12.72 1.96 22.32
C ALA A 130 11.26 2.30 21.93
N LEU A 131 10.51 1.27 21.51
CA LEU A 131 9.10 1.34 21.12
C LEU A 131 8.20 0.46 22.01
N GLY A 132 8.67 0.05 23.18
CA GLY A 132 7.99 -0.86 24.11
C GLY A 132 8.01 -2.34 23.71
N ASP A 133 7.90 -2.65 22.42
CA ASP A 133 7.90 -4.02 21.88
C ASP A 133 8.61 -4.06 20.51
N ALA A 134 9.23 -5.18 20.19
CA ALA A 134 9.88 -5.42 18.90
C ALA A 134 8.90 -5.45 17.71
N LYS A 135 7.60 -5.65 17.96
CA LYS A 135 6.58 -5.62 16.88
C LYS A 135 6.39 -4.27 16.23
N TYR A 136 6.93 -3.18 16.78
CA TYR A 136 6.73 -1.82 16.26
C TYR A 136 7.78 -1.38 15.23
N PHE A 137 8.69 -2.26 14.83
CA PHE A 137 9.68 -1.93 13.80
C PHE A 137 10.07 -3.15 12.96
N LEU A 138 10.54 -2.87 11.75
CA LEU A 138 11.11 -3.84 10.83
C LEU A 138 12.64 -3.84 10.92
N GLU A 139 13.26 -5.00 10.71
CA GLU A 139 14.70 -5.10 10.53
C GLU A 139 15.05 -5.26 9.06
N SER A 140 15.95 -4.42 8.57
CA SER A 140 16.38 -4.47 7.18
C SER A 140 17.07 -5.80 6.86
N ASN A 141 16.80 -6.32 5.66
CA ASN A 141 17.38 -7.57 5.17
C ASN A 141 17.09 -8.80 6.06
N SER A 142 16.01 -8.74 6.85
CA SER A 142 15.53 -9.88 7.63
C SER A 142 14.37 -10.60 6.93
N THR A 143 14.49 -11.92 6.79
CA THR A 143 13.40 -12.80 6.37
C THR A 143 12.64 -13.40 7.56
N THR A 144 13.09 -13.13 8.78
CA THR A 144 12.53 -13.63 10.04
C THR A 144 12.02 -12.46 10.88
N GLY A 145 11.14 -12.75 11.84
CA GLY A 145 10.49 -11.74 12.67
C GLY A 145 9.33 -11.04 11.97
N TYR A 146 9.11 -9.78 12.37
CA TYR A 146 7.98 -8.96 11.92
C TYR A 146 8.13 -8.49 10.48
N LYS A 147 6.99 -8.35 9.81
CA LYS A 147 6.87 -7.87 8.43
C LYS A 147 5.59 -7.06 8.26
N MET A 148 5.56 -6.20 7.25
CA MET A 148 4.33 -5.51 6.86
C MET A 148 3.40 -6.55 6.21
N ILE A 149 2.29 -6.86 6.87
CA ILE A 149 1.27 -7.77 6.36
C ILE A 149 0.08 -6.93 5.92
N LEU A 150 -0.37 -7.16 4.70
CA LEU A 150 -1.53 -6.52 4.11
C LEU A 150 -2.54 -7.60 3.70
N GLU A 151 -3.81 -7.28 3.80
CA GLU A 151 -4.91 -8.15 3.40
C GLU A 151 -5.79 -7.41 2.41
N THR A 152 -6.24 -8.11 1.37
CA THR A 152 -7.32 -7.66 0.50
C THR A 152 -8.62 -8.36 0.85
N GLY A 153 -9.71 -7.62 0.88
CA GLY A 153 -11.04 -8.18 1.04
C GLY A 153 -12.12 -7.14 1.23
N PHE A 154 -13.35 -7.60 1.44
CA PHE A 154 -14.48 -6.71 1.66
C PHE A 154 -14.52 -6.35 3.15
N ASN A 155 -14.11 -5.12 3.47
CA ASN A 155 -13.97 -4.65 4.85
C ASN A 155 -15.29 -4.14 5.43
N THR A 156 -16.30 -5.02 5.48
CA THR A 156 -17.64 -4.69 5.94
C THR A 156 -18.17 -5.77 6.88
N ASP A 157 -19.01 -5.37 7.84
CA ASP A 157 -19.74 -6.28 8.72
C ASP A 157 -21.06 -6.76 8.07
N GLU A 158 -21.44 -6.21 6.91
CA GLU A 158 -22.68 -6.58 6.18
C GLU A 158 -22.62 -7.99 5.57
N ILE A 159 -21.43 -8.47 5.25
CA ILE A 159 -21.22 -9.74 4.56
C ILE A 159 -20.37 -10.64 5.43
N VAL A 160 -20.87 -11.83 5.73
CA VAL A 160 -20.14 -12.81 6.53
C VAL A 160 -18.91 -13.28 5.76
N GLY A 161 -17.74 -13.26 6.41
CA GLY A 161 -16.49 -13.76 5.85
C GLY A 161 -16.39 -15.29 5.82
N ASP A 162 -17.27 -15.96 5.10
CA ASP A 162 -17.25 -17.41 4.91
C ASP A 162 -16.68 -17.83 3.54
N ILE A 163 -16.52 -19.14 3.35
CA ILE A 163 -16.01 -19.69 2.09
C ILE A 163 -16.95 -19.42 0.91
N THR A 164 -18.26 -19.44 1.13
CA THR A 164 -19.26 -19.27 0.07
C THR A 164 -19.20 -17.86 -0.50
N ASN A 165 -19.22 -16.84 0.37
CA ASN A 165 -19.15 -15.43 0.01
C ASN A 165 -17.79 -15.06 -0.59
N ARG A 166 -16.70 -15.64 -0.09
CA ARG A 166 -15.37 -15.47 -0.71
C ARG A 166 -15.36 -15.96 -2.16
N GLN A 167 -15.96 -17.13 -2.42
CA GLN A 167 -16.00 -17.68 -3.77
C GLN A 167 -16.92 -16.86 -4.68
N SER A 168 -18.15 -16.59 -4.25
CA SER A 168 -19.15 -15.91 -5.07
C SER A 168 -18.83 -14.43 -5.34
N LEU A 169 -18.38 -13.69 -4.31
CA LEU A 169 -18.13 -12.25 -4.43
C LEU A 169 -16.69 -11.94 -4.84
N GLY A 170 -15.73 -12.79 -4.46
CA GLY A 170 -14.31 -12.58 -4.74
C GLY A 170 -13.83 -13.32 -5.98
N ALA A 171 -13.72 -14.64 -5.87
CA ALA A 171 -13.10 -15.48 -6.88
C ALA A 171 -13.85 -15.44 -8.22
N SER A 172 -15.18 -15.60 -8.20
CA SER A 172 -16.01 -15.56 -9.41
C SER A 172 -16.01 -14.19 -10.10
N ASN A 173 -15.66 -13.12 -9.38
CA ASN A 173 -15.56 -11.76 -9.90
C ASN A 173 -14.13 -11.35 -10.27
N ASN A 174 -13.17 -12.27 -10.22
CA ASN A 174 -11.75 -12.00 -10.48
C ASN A 174 -11.20 -10.87 -9.61
N LEU A 175 -11.57 -10.84 -8.32
CA LEU A 175 -11.11 -9.84 -7.35
C LEU A 175 -9.98 -10.35 -6.45
N ILE A 176 -9.40 -11.51 -6.76
CA ILE A 176 -8.29 -12.09 -5.99
C ILE A 176 -6.95 -11.65 -6.60
N ASP A 177 -6.17 -10.91 -5.83
CA ASP A 177 -4.82 -10.50 -6.21
C ASP A 177 -3.83 -11.66 -6.00
N SER A 178 -3.35 -12.23 -7.10
CA SER A 178 -2.30 -13.26 -7.07
C SER A 178 -0.90 -12.66 -6.99
N ASN A 179 -0.76 -11.36 -7.30
CA ASN A 179 0.49 -10.62 -7.21
C ASN A 179 0.22 -9.20 -6.70
N PHE A 180 1.26 -8.61 -6.14
CA PHE A 180 1.28 -7.24 -5.65
C PHE A 180 2.49 -6.50 -6.20
N ASN A 181 2.27 -5.30 -6.71
CA ASN A 181 3.33 -4.35 -7.04
C ASN A 181 3.77 -3.65 -5.76
N VAL A 182 5.07 -3.57 -5.52
CA VAL A 182 5.66 -2.83 -4.41
C VAL A 182 6.57 -1.76 -4.98
N TYR A 183 6.18 -0.50 -4.80
CA TYR A 183 6.90 0.68 -5.23
C TYR A 183 7.69 1.24 -4.05
N VAL A 184 9.01 1.40 -4.24
CA VAL A 184 9.92 1.91 -3.21
C VAL A 184 10.86 2.97 -3.78
N ASP A 185 11.23 3.96 -2.98
CA ASP A 185 12.25 4.93 -3.39
C ASP A 185 13.63 4.24 -3.48
N ARG A 186 14.15 4.14 -4.71
CA ARG A 186 15.39 3.44 -5.01
C ARG A 186 16.63 4.14 -4.46
N ARG A 187 16.52 5.40 -4.00
CA ARG A 187 17.62 6.12 -3.35
C ARG A 187 17.90 5.58 -1.94
N PHE A 188 16.89 5.00 -1.29
CA PHE A 188 16.94 4.59 0.11
C PHE A 188 16.70 3.10 0.30
N ILE A 189 15.82 2.51 -0.51
CA ILE A 189 15.49 1.09 -0.49
C ILE A 189 16.25 0.38 -1.62
N GLY A 190 17.06 -0.60 -1.26
CA GLY A 190 17.84 -1.47 -2.16
C GLY A 190 17.03 -2.62 -2.75
N GLY A 191 15.90 -2.97 -2.17
CA GLY A 191 15.08 -4.10 -2.61
C GLY A 191 13.99 -4.49 -1.61
N THR A 192 13.16 -5.43 -2.02
CA THR A 192 12.03 -5.94 -1.25
C THR A 192 12.19 -7.42 -0.97
N MET A 193 11.51 -7.90 0.07
CA MET A 193 11.40 -9.31 0.42
C MET A 193 9.91 -9.67 0.41
N THR A 194 9.52 -10.63 -0.41
CA THR A 194 8.11 -10.94 -0.71
C THR A 194 7.81 -12.42 -0.46
N PRO A 195 6.52 -12.81 -0.36
CA PRO A 195 6.14 -14.15 0.07
C PRO A 195 6.61 -15.26 -0.87
N THR A 196 6.88 -16.42 -0.30
CA THR A 196 7.17 -17.67 -1.01
C THR A 196 5.91 -18.52 -1.15
N ALA A 197 5.95 -19.51 -2.05
CA ALA A 197 4.86 -20.49 -2.21
C ALA A 197 4.59 -21.35 -0.96
N GLN A 198 5.49 -21.35 0.03
CA GLN A 198 5.31 -22.03 1.31
C GLN A 198 4.55 -21.18 2.35
N SER A 199 4.22 -19.93 2.01
CA SER A 199 3.48 -19.06 2.91
C SER A 199 2.01 -19.49 2.98
N ARG A 200 1.39 -19.29 4.14
CA ARG A 200 -0.02 -19.59 4.39
C ARG A 200 -0.66 -18.50 5.24
N PHE A 201 -1.91 -18.19 4.95
CA PHE A 201 -2.71 -17.22 5.69
C PHE A 201 -4.13 -17.77 5.84
N THR A 202 -4.37 -18.48 6.95
CA THR A 202 -5.60 -19.25 7.18
C THR A 202 -5.78 -19.50 8.68
N ASN A 203 -6.99 -19.83 9.09
CA ASN A 203 -7.31 -20.34 10.42
C ASN A 203 -7.86 -21.76 10.34
N THR A 204 -7.85 -22.49 11.46
CA THR A 204 -8.52 -23.79 11.53
C THR A 204 -10.01 -23.64 11.88
N VAL A 205 -10.74 -24.75 11.88
CA VAL A 205 -12.16 -24.80 12.25
C VAL A 205 -12.44 -24.31 13.68
N ASP A 206 -11.44 -24.40 14.56
CA ASP A 206 -11.48 -23.86 15.93
C ASP A 206 -11.01 -22.40 16.01
N GLY A 207 -10.87 -21.72 14.87
CA GLY A 207 -10.42 -20.34 14.80
C GLY A 207 -8.93 -20.12 15.05
N SER A 208 -8.17 -21.15 15.46
CA SER A 208 -6.73 -21.00 15.71
C SER A 208 -6.00 -20.60 14.43
N ASP A 209 -5.08 -19.65 14.58
CA ASP A 209 -4.34 -19.11 13.45
C ASP A 209 -3.33 -20.14 12.93
N ARG A 210 -3.21 -20.20 11.60
CA ARG A 210 -2.16 -20.96 10.92
C ARG A 210 -1.36 -20.03 10.02
N VAL A 211 -1.30 -18.75 10.34
CA VAL A 211 -0.55 -17.76 9.56
C VAL A 211 0.94 -18.08 9.65
N ASN A 212 1.59 -18.17 8.49
CA ASN A 212 3.04 -18.31 8.39
C ASN A 212 3.48 -17.71 7.08
N MET A 213 3.89 -16.44 7.11
CA MET A 213 4.30 -15.71 5.92
C MET A 213 5.81 -15.81 5.74
N LYS A 214 6.25 -16.79 4.95
CA LYS A 214 7.67 -17.00 4.64
C LYS A 214 8.09 -16.11 3.48
N ILE A 215 8.84 -15.06 3.77
CA ILE A 215 9.33 -14.12 2.75
C ILE A 215 10.76 -14.47 2.29
N ARG A 216 11.12 -14.06 1.09
CA ARG A 216 12.47 -14.15 0.52
C ARG A 216 12.83 -12.86 -0.22
N ARG A 217 14.12 -12.59 -0.40
CA ARG A 217 14.56 -11.48 -1.27
C ARG A 217 14.00 -11.61 -2.67
N ASN A 218 13.43 -10.51 -3.15
CA ASN A 218 12.96 -10.37 -4.51
C ASN A 218 14.08 -9.77 -5.36
N THR A 219 14.56 -10.52 -6.34
CA THR A 219 15.68 -10.11 -7.19
C THR A 219 15.25 -9.33 -8.43
N ALA A 220 13.95 -9.26 -8.71
CA ALA A 220 13.40 -8.58 -9.89
C ALA A 220 12.82 -7.22 -9.51
N THR A 221 13.56 -6.15 -9.80
CA THR A 221 13.11 -4.75 -9.66
C THR A 221 13.23 -4.01 -10.99
N SER A 222 12.18 -3.32 -11.41
CA SER A 222 12.16 -2.45 -12.60
C SER A 222 12.05 -0.98 -12.20
N LYS A 223 12.37 -0.05 -13.11
CA LYS A 223 12.04 1.36 -12.92
C LYS A 223 10.51 1.51 -12.90
N ALA A 224 9.96 2.16 -11.87
CA ALA A 224 8.53 2.50 -11.86
C ALA A 224 8.23 3.52 -12.97
N SER A 225 7.20 3.26 -13.76
CA SER A 225 6.71 4.23 -14.75
C SER A 225 5.89 5.29 -14.02
N GLY A 226 6.07 6.56 -14.39
CA GLY A 226 5.31 7.68 -13.80
C GLY A 226 5.77 8.13 -12.40
N LEU A 227 6.66 7.40 -11.73
CA LEU A 227 7.20 7.77 -10.42
C LEU A 227 8.72 7.99 -10.50
N GLU A 228 9.15 9.24 -10.35
CA GLU A 228 10.58 9.58 -10.31
C GLU A 228 11.24 8.94 -9.08
N ASN A 229 12.48 8.45 -9.20
CA ASN A 229 13.20 7.81 -8.09
C ASN A 229 12.59 6.51 -7.52
N TYR A 230 11.43 6.04 -8.00
CA TYR A 230 10.85 4.76 -7.55
C TYR A 230 11.25 3.54 -8.39
N SER A 231 11.55 2.42 -7.74
CA SER A 231 11.56 1.11 -8.38
C SER A 231 10.28 0.35 -8.04
N VAL A 232 9.87 -0.57 -8.91
CA VAL A 232 8.76 -1.49 -8.68
C VAL A 232 9.28 -2.91 -8.66
N SER A 233 8.81 -3.69 -7.70
CA SER A 233 9.03 -5.13 -7.61
C SER A 233 7.70 -5.85 -7.53
N VAL A 234 7.61 -7.07 -8.07
CA VAL A 234 6.38 -7.85 -8.03
C VAL A 234 6.53 -8.97 -7.02
N GLY A 235 5.65 -9.00 -6.02
CA GLY A 235 5.58 -10.03 -5.01
C GLY A 235 4.37 -10.93 -5.20
N ARG A 236 4.48 -12.19 -4.77
CA ARG A 236 3.37 -13.14 -4.80
C ARG A 236 2.35 -12.83 -3.70
N GLY A 237 1.08 -12.75 -4.07
CA GLY A 237 -0.05 -12.80 -3.14
C GLY A 237 -0.31 -14.22 -2.66
N ILE A 238 -0.70 -14.35 -1.40
CA ILE A 238 -1.11 -15.62 -0.77
C ILE A 238 -2.62 -15.58 -0.67
N ALA A 239 -3.30 -16.70 -0.94
CA ALA A 239 -4.74 -16.75 -0.71
C ALA A 239 -5.01 -16.55 0.78
N ASP A 240 -5.82 -15.55 1.11
CA ASP A 240 -6.35 -15.42 2.46
C ASP A 240 -7.58 -16.31 2.57
N THR A 241 -7.44 -17.37 3.36
CA THR A 241 -8.49 -18.35 3.65
C THR A 241 -8.77 -18.38 5.15
N VAL A 242 -8.71 -17.22 5.80
CA VAL A 242 -9.29 -17.03 7.14
C VAL A 242 -10.80 -16.90 6.99
N TYR A 243 -11.54 -17.73 7.72
CA TYR A 243 -13.01 -17.73 7.70
C TYR A 243 -13.59 -17.42 9.07
N ALA A 244 -14.78 -16.81 9.07
CA ALA A 244 -15.58 -16.66 10.28
C ALA A 244 -15.93 -18.05 10.84
N VAL A 245 -15.60 -18.29 12.10
CA VAL A 245 -15.90 -19.55 12.81
C VAL A 245 -17.15 -19.39 13.67
N THR A 246 -18.05 -20.38 13.60
CA THR A 246 -19.35 -20.37 14.28
C THR A 246 -19.22 -20.98 15.69
N ALA A 247 -18.85 -20.14 16.65
CA ALA A 247 -18.77 -20.40 18.11
C ALA A 247 -17.69 -21.39 18.62
N GLY A 248 -16.96 -20.96 19.66
CA GLY A 248 -16.03 -21.79 20.45
C GLY A 248 -14.56 -21.74 20.03
N GLY A 249 -14.23 -20.99 18.98
CA GLY A 249 -12.87 -20.78 18.48
C GLY A 249 -12.36 -19.34 18.61
N SER A 250 -11.06 -19.10 18.42
CA SER A 250 -10.51 -17.74 18.32
C SER A 250 -11.23 -16.97 17.22
N ALA A 251 -11.54 -15.70 17.46
CA ALA A 251 -12.32 -14.94 16.50
C ALA A 251 -11.47 -14.73 15.23
N ALA A 252 -12.10 -14.73 14.05
CA ALA A 252 -11.39 -14.39 12.81
C ALA A 252 -10.71 -13.01 12.88
N THR A 253 -11.22 -12.13 13.76
CA THR A 253 -10.67 -10.82 14.09
C THR A 253 -9.33 -10.85 14.82
N ASP A 254 -8.95 -11.99 15.40
CA ASP A 254 -7.65 -12.18 16.05
C ASP A 254 -6.55 -12.44 15.01
N VAL A 255 -6.93 -12.80 13.79
CA VAL A 255 -6.01 -13.17 12.70
C VAL A 255 -6.04 -12.16 11.58
N SER A 256 -7.23 -11.68 11.22
CA SER A 256 -7.50 -10.85 10.04
C SER A 256 -8.01 -9.47 10.43
N ALA A 257 -7.50 -8.43 9.78
CA ALA A 257 -7.96 -7.05 9.93
C ALA A 257 -9.19 -6.74 9.07
N ILE A 258 -9.44 -7.53 8.02
CA ILE A 258 -10.65 -7.43 7.20
C ILE A 258 -11.82 -8.04 7.97
N LYS A 259 -13.01 -7.45 7.91
CA LYS A 259 -14.21 -7.94 8.60
C LYS A 259 -15.02 -8.96 7.81
N GLY A 260 -15.25 -8.70 6.53
CA GLY A 260 -16.02 -9.55 5.61
C GLY A 260 -15.17 -10.59 4.88
N PRO A 261 -15.58 -11.10 3.70
CA PRO A 261 -14.81 -12.10 2.97
C PRO A 261 -13.40 -11.62 2.61
N ARG A 262 -12.39 -12.42 2.98
CA ARG A 262 -10.99 -12.17 2.68
C ARG A 262 -10.58 -12.81 1.36
N LEU A 263 -9.68 -12.16 0.62
CA LEU A 263 -9.30 -12.55 -0.73
C LEU A 263 -7.84 -12.99 -0.78
N SER A 264 -6.92 -12.04 -0.55
CA SER A 264 -5.48 -12.28 -0.60
C SER A 264 -4.77 -11.64 0.57
N ALA A 265 -3.67 -12.24 1.02
CA ALA A 265 -2.73 -11.67 1.97
C ALA A 265 -1.38 -11.47 1.28
N PHE A 266 -0.68 -10.40 1.65
CA PHE A 266 0.64 -10.06 1.15
C PHE A 266 1.53 -9.70 2.32
N ALA A 267 2.79 -10.12 2.27
CA ALA A 267 3.77 -9.75 3.29
C ALA A 267 5.03 -9.19 2.65
N VAL A 268 5.54 -8.09 3.18
CA VAL A 268 6.74 -7.45 2.69
C VAL A 268 7.67 -6.99 3.80
N ASN A 269 8.97 -7.11 3.54
CA ASN A 269 10.02 -6.42 4.28
C ASN A 269 11.04 -5.85 3.28
N PHE A 270 12.00 -5.05 3.74
CA PHE A 270 12.84 -4.22 2.88
C PHE A 270 14.34 -4.40 3.14
N THR A 271 15.13 -4.29 2.11
CA THR A 271 16.59 -4.10 2.21
C THR A 271 16.90 -2.65 1.92
N VAL A 272 17.65 -1.97 2.78
CA VAL A 272 18.11 -0.59 2.51
C VAL A 272 19.24 -0.57 1.49
N GLN A 273 19.48 0.57 0.86
CA GLN A 273 20.61 0.77 -0.04
C GLN A 273 21.95 0.55 0.68
N VAL A 274 22.94 0.04 -0.05
CA VAL A 274 24.30 -0.12 0.46
C VAL A 274 24.84 1.25 0.89
N GLY A 275 25.48 1.29 2.07
CA GLY A 275 25.97 2.53 2.68
C GLY A 275 25.03 3.09 3.75
N LEU A 276 23.71 2.90 3.61
CA LEU A 276 22.77 3.30 4.66
C LEU A 276 22.77 2.34 5.85
N ASN A 277 23.22 1.10 5.67
CA ASN A 277 23.27 0.04 6.68
C ASN A 277 24.50 0.09 7.60
N THR A 278 25.25 1.19 7.65
CA THR A 278 26.47 1.29 8.46
C THR A 278 26.17 1.35 9.96
N THR A 279 27.00 0.69 10.78
CA THR A 279 26.93 0.76 12.25
C THR A 279 27.26 2.14 12.77
N LYS A 280 26.99 2.44 14.05
CA LYS A 280 27.26 3.74 14.66
C LYS A 280 28.73 4.20 14.50
N ASP A 281 29.67 3.24 14.57
CA ASP A 281 31.11 3.48 14.45
C ASP A 281 31.60 3.51 12.99
N GLY A 282 30.72 3.14 12.05
CA GLY A 282 31.00 3.18 10.61
C GLY A 282 30.82 4.58 10.02
N THR A 283 31.35 4.77 8.81
CA THR A 283 31.17 6.01 8.05
C THR A 283 29.68 6.25 7.76
N ARG A 284 29.15 7.37 8.25
CA ARG A 284 27.77 7.81 7.97
C ARG A 284 27.63 8.13 6.48
N ASP A 285 26.59 7.59 5.83
CA ASP A 285 26.24 7.95 4.45
C ASP A 285 25.71 9.39 4.39
N THR A 286 26.15 10.16 3.38
CA THR A 286 25.76 11.55 3.19
C THR A 286 24.26 11.74 2.95
N LYS A 287 23.54 10.68 2.56
CA LYS A 287 22.08 10.71 2.41
C LYS A 287 21.35 11.04 3.71
N PHE A 288 21.87 10.66 4.88
CA PHE A 288 21.26 11.04 6.16
C PHE A 288 21.30 12.54 6.38
N THR A 289 22.39 13.20 5.99
CA THR A 289 22.51 14.66 6.07
C THR A 289 21.68 15.36 4.99
N LYS A 290 21.63 14.80 3.77
CA LYS A 290 20.99 15.45 2.62
C LYS A 290 19.46 15.31 2.60
N TYR A 291 18.95 14.17 3.04
CA TYR A 291 17.52 13.81 2.92
C TYR A 291 16.86 13.46 4.26
N GLY A 292 17.61 13.57 5.37
CA GLY A 292 17.18 13.10 6.66
C GLY A 292 17.57 14.03 7.79
N SER A 293 17.74 13.45 8.98
CA SER A 293 18.19 14.14 10.18
C SER A 293 19.23 13.29 10.89
N ILE A 294 20.18 13.92 11.58
CA ILE A 294 21.32 13.26 12.23
C ILE A 294 21.32 13.49 13.74
N GLY A 295 21.77 12.50 14.51
CA GLY A 295 21.98 12.61 15.95
C GLY A 295 20.74 13.01 16.76
N GLN A 296 19.55 12.58 16.33
CA GLN A 296 18.27 12.94 16.93
C GLN A 296 17.90 11.99 18.08
N THR A 297 17.36 12.52 19.17
CA THR A 297 16.71 11.72 20.22
C THR A 297 15.31 11.36 19.75
N VAL A 298 15.17 10.22 19.08
CA VAL A 298 13.88 9.76 18.51
C VAL A 298 13.05 9.01 19.54
N PHE A 299 13.71 8.31 20.46
CA PHE A 299 13.08 7.50 21.51
C PHE A 299 13.61 7.91 22.89
N PRO A 300 12.84 7.68 23.97
CA PRO A 300 13.27 7.97 25.34
C PRO A 300 14.22 6.88 25.88
N ASP A 301 15.22 6.48 25.10
CA ASP A 301 16.03 5.28 25.34
C ASP A 301 17.53 5.55 25.53
N GLY A 302 17.90 6.83 25.57
CA GLY A 302 19.27 7.30 25.80
C GLY A 302 20.18 7.21 24.58
N TYR A 303 19.70 6.73 23.44
CA TYR A 303 20.43 6.73 22.19
C TYR A 303 20.03 7.89 21.28
N THR A 304 20.95 8.27 20.41
CA THR A 304 20.70 9.16 19.28
C THR A 304 20.65 8.36 17.99
N TYR A 305 19.87 8.84 17.04
CA TYR A 305 19.61 8.19 15.77
C TYR A 305 19.74 9.15 14.60
N ASP A 306 20.24 8.62 13.48
CA ASP A 306 20.06 9.24 12.18
C ASP A 306 18.84 8.61 11.51
N TYR A 307 18.02 9.41 10.82
CA TYR A 307 16.86 8.87 10.11
C TYR A 307 16.59 9.54 8.78
N ILE A 308 15.96 8.79 7.87
CA ILE A 308 15.43 9.27 6.59
C ILE A 308 14.00 8.79 6.48
N ASP A 309 13.10 9.69 6.09
CA ASP A 309 11.70 9.36 5.82
C ASP A 309 11.50 9.13 4.33
N THR A 310 10.80 8.06 3.99
CA THR A 310 10.39 7.72 2.63
C THR A 310 9.02 7.07 2.66
N GLU A 311 8.50 6.69 1.51
CA GLU A 311 7.18 6.10 1.37
C GLU A 311 7.25 4.83 0.54
N VAL A 312 6.36 3.89 0.88
CA VAL A 312 6.17 2.66 0.11
C VAL A 312 4.71 2.60 -0.29
N ILE A 313 4.50 2.27 -1.57
CA ILE A 313 3.17 2.06 -2.14
C ILE A 313 3.06 0.59 -2.52
N ILE A 314 1.96 -0.05 -2.17
CA ILE A 314 1.67 -1.44 -2.49
C ILE A 314 0.32 -1.47 -3.20
N GLU A 315 0.27 -2.21 -4.31
CA GLU A 315 -0.90 -2.27 -5.18
C GLU A 315 -1.21 -3.72 -5.57
N GLY A 316 -2.47 -4.13 -5.44
CA GLY A 316 -2.95 -5.40 -6.00
C GLY A 316 -2.98 -5.35 -7.52
N THR A 317 -2.35 -6.32 -8.20
CA THR A 317 -2.24 -6.28 -9.67
C THR A 317 -3.57 -6.50 -10.39
N THR A 318 -4.53 -7.14 -9.73
CA THR A 318 -5.84 -7.47 -10.31
C THR A 318 -6.87 -6.41 -9.93
N THR A 319 -6.93 -6.05 -8.65
CA THR A 319 -7.95 -5.15 -8.10
C THR A 319 -7.56 -3.68 -8.21
N GLY A 320 -6.27 -3.37 -8.37
CA GLY A 320 -5.76 -2.00 -8.28
C GLY A 320 -5.88 -1.40 -6.87
N ALA A 321 -6.28 -2.18 -5.86
CA ALA A 321 -6.38 -1.70 -4.48
C ALA A 321 -4.99 -1.28 -4.00
N ARG A 322 -4.88 -0.05 -3.48
CA ARG A 322 -3.62 0.58 -3.09
C ARG A 322 -3.54 0.83 -1.59
N PHE A 323 -2.34 0.66 -1.06
CA PHE A 323 -1.98 1.00 0.30
C PHE A 323 -0.65 1.74 0.30
N THR A 324 -0.60 2.83 1.05
CA THR A 324 0.57 3.70 1.12
C THR A 324 0.98 3.87 2.57
N GLN A 325 2.27 3.74 2.85
CA GLN A 325 2.82 3.84 4.20
C GLN A 325 4.14 4.59 4.20
N GLY A 326 4.21 5.62 5.05
CA GLY A 326 5.48 6.28 5.39
C GLY A 326 6.38 5.34 6.19
N ILE A 327 7.64 5.22 5.78
CA ILE A 327 8.68 4.43 6.43
C ILE A 327 9.84 5.34 6.84
N ARG A 328 10.24 5.24 8.11
CA ARG A 328 11.44 5.87 8.66
C ARG A 328 12.57 4.86 8.74
N LEU A 329 13.57 5.02 7.87
CA LEU A 329 14.84 4.30 7.95
C LEU A 329 15.61 4.88 9.13
N ILE A 330 15.95 4.05 10.12
CA ILE A 330 16.60 4.50 11.34
C ILE A 330 17.93 3.78 11.56
N ARG A 331 18.97 4.57 11.84
CA ARG A 331 20.34 4.14 12.14
C ARG A 331 20.74 4.66 13.50
N ARG A 332 21.28 3.80 14.36
CA ARG A 332 21.87 4.22 15.64
C ARG A 332 23.10 5.10 15.39
N ALA A 333 23.17 6.25 16.04
CA ALA A 333 24.26 7.23 15.92
C ALA A 333 25.19 7.27 17.13
N SER A 334 24.74 6.82 18.31
CA SER A 334 25.50 6.70 19.57
C SER A 334 25.22 5.39 20.26
#